data_AF-A0A7W8E3H1-F1
#
_entry.id   AF-A0A7W8E3H1-F1
#
_cell.length_a   1.000
_cell.length_b   1.000
_cell.length_c   1.000
_cell.angle_alpha   90.00
_cell.angle_beta   90.00
_cell.angle_gamma   90.00
#
_symmetry.space_group_name_H-M   'P 1'
#
loop_
_entity.id
_entity.type
_entity.pdbx_description
1 polymer ?
#
loop_
_entity_poly.entity_id
_entity_poly.type
_entity_poly.pdbx_seq_one_letter_code
_entity_poly.pdbx_strand_id
1 'polypeptide(L)'
;MEDLDNLLQSKEANALERESKRRLTHSEVTQLEMLITQTRDYYPGQELPEETSRVWAPALAAFALKYGMDALRKALVDHMAEEEFLPHPVGIRKRLEAKAAGDGMRSSALKYMREQAEAKAIWERERKEEKRSEEHAA
;
A
#
# COMPACT_ATOMS: atom_id res chain seq x y z
N MET A 1 -16.79 34.15 -6.85
CA MET A 1 -17.64 32.93 -6.89
C MET A 1 -16.73 31.71 -6.62
N GLU A 2 -15.89 31.79 -5.58
CA GLU A 2 -14.81 30.79 -5.29
C GLU A 2 -15.02 30.07 -3.93
N ASP A 3 -16.03 30.43 -3.14
CA ASP A 3 -16.20 29.91 -1.77
C ASP A 3 -16.89 28.54 -1.69
N LEU A 4 -17.66 28.16 -2.71
CA LEU A 4 -18.51 26.96 -2.67
C LEU A 4 -17.71 25.66 -2.89
N ASP A 5 -16.70 25.69 -3.76
CA ASP A 5 -15.77 24.57 -3.96
C ASP A 5 -14.87 24.37 -2.73
N ASN A 6 -14.38 25.45 -2.12
CA ASN A 6 -13.61 25.36 -0.87
C ASN A 6 -14.46 24.78 0.27
N LEU A 7 -15.74 25.12 0.36
CA LEU A 7 -16.66 24.58 1.37
C LEU A 7 -16.98 23.10 1.16
N LEU A 8 -17.10 22.65 -0.09
CA LEU A 8 -17.32 21.24 -0.44
C LEU A 8 -16.06 20.41 -0.17
N GLN A 9 -14.90 20.87 -0.60
CA GLN A 9 -13.61 20.22 -0.30
C GLN A 9 -13.35 20.14 1.21
N SER A 10 -13.68 21.20 1.95
CA SER A 10 -13.52 21.21 3.40
C SER A 10 -14.50 20.26 4.11
N LYS A 11 -15.74 20.11 3.62
CA LYS A 11 -16.71 19.14 4.16
C LYS A 11 -16.32 17.69 3.85
N GLU A 12 -15.87 17.41 2.62
CA GLU A 12 -15.40 16.08 2.24
C GLU A 12 -14.13 15.70 3.02
N ALA A 13 -13.18 16.63 3.17
CA ALA A 13 -12.00 16.44 4.00
C ALA A 13 -12.36 16.15 5.47
N ASN A 14 -13.30 16.90 6.05
CA ASN A 14 -13.80 16.66 7.42
C ASN A 14 -14.55 15.33 7.57
N ALA A 15 -15.31 14.91 6.56
CA ALA A 15 -16.01 13.62 6.58
C ALA A 15 -15.02 12.45 6.48
N LEU A 16 -14.03 12.55 5.58
CA LEU A 16 -12.94 11.58 5.47
C LEU A 16 -12.11 11.52 6.76
N GLU A 17 -11.85 12.66 7.40
CA GLU A 17 -11.12 12.72 8.66
C GLU A 17 -11.88 11.97 9.78
N ARG A 18 -13.18 12.23 9.91
CA ARG A 18 -14.02 11.57 10.92
C ARG A 18 -14.16 10.07 10.67
N GLU A 19 -14.33 9.64 9.43
CA GLU A 19 -14.44 8.22 9.10
C GLU A 19 -13.09 7.50 9.27
N SER A 20 -12.00 8.13 8.86
CA SER A 20 -10.67 7.55 9.01
C SER A 20 -10.26 7.41 10.47
N LYS A 21 -10.53 8.42 11.31
CA LYS A 21 -10.31 8.36 12.77
C LYS A 21 -11.18 7.32 13.48
N ARG A 22 -12.33 6.96 12.94
CA ARG A 22 -13.19 5.90 13.50
C ARG A 22 -12.72 4.49 13.19
N ARG A 23 -12.00 4.30 12.08
CA ARG A 23 -11.52 2.98 11.62
C ARG A 23 -10.09 2.68 12.07
N LEU A 24 -9.27 3.71 12.27
CA LEU A 24 -7.95 3.55 12.87
C LEU A 24 -8.07 3.41 14.38
N THR A 25 -7.30 2.48 14.95
CA THR A 25 -7.10 2.39 16.39
C THR A 25 -6.35 3.62 16.90
N HIS A 26 -6.49 3.93 18.20
CA HIS A 26 -5.77 5.03 18.82
C HIS A 26 -4.24 4.94 18.64
N SER A 27 -3.70 3.71 18.63
CA SER A 27 -2.29 3.43 18.34
C SER A 27 -1.92 3.84 16.93
N GLU A 28 -2.73 3.51 15.93
CA GLU A 28 -2.44 3.86 14.53
C GLU A 28 -2.55 5.36 14.27
N VAL A 29 -3.51 6.05 14.91
CA VAL A 29 -3.59 7.52 14.84
C VAL A 29 -2.32 8.16 15.40
N THR A 30 -1.87 7.71 16.57
CA THR A 30 -0.62 8.19 17.18
C THR A 30 0.59 7.94 16.28
N GLN A 31 0.69 6.73 15.70
CA GLN A 31 1.77 6.39 14.77
C GLN A 31 1.75 7.25 13.51
N LEU A 32 0.57 7.58 12.98
CA LEU A 32 0.41 8.45 11.82
C LEU A 32 0.86 9.88 12.13
N GLU A 33 0.46 10.44 13.27
CA GLU A 33 0.88 11.77 13.71
C GLU A 33 2.41 11.84 13.90
N MET A 34 3.00 10.79 14.49
CA MET A 34 4.46 10.67 14.60
C MET A 34 5.13 10.62 13.22
N LEU A 35 4.59 9.86 12.27
CA LEU A 35 5.14 9.76 10.92
C LEU A 35 5.09 11.10 10.16
N ILE A 36 3.99 11.83 10.28
CA ILE A 36 3.85 13.17 9.67
C ILE A 36 4.89 14.13 10.26
N THR A 37 5.06 14.10 11.58
CA THR A 37 6.04 14.94 12.28
C THR A 37 7.47 14.59 11.84
N GLN A 38 7.83 13.30 11.83
CA GLN A 38 9.12 12.82 11.35
C GLN A 38 9.40 13.22 9.90
N THR A 39 8.39 13.15 9.04
CA THR A 39 8.51 13.55 7.64
C THR A 39 8.78 15.04 7.52
N ARG A 40 8.07 15.86 8.31
CA ARG A 40 8.29 17.31 8.34
C ARG A 40 9.69 17.67 8.83
N ASP A 41 10.15 17.02 9.90
CA ASP A 41 11.46 17.29 10.50
C ASP A 41 12.63 16.93 9.56
N TYR A 42 12.41 15.98 8.65
CA TYR A 42 13.40 15.59 7.64
C TYR A 42 13.65 16.68 6.58
N TYR A 43 12.69 17.58 6.36
CA TYR A 43 12.79 18.66 5.36
C TYR A 43 12.81 20.04 6.03
N PRO A 44 13.89 20.39 6.77
CA PRO A 44 13.98 21.68 7.44
C PRO A 44 13.94 22.83 6.43
N GLY A 45 13.11 23.83 6.69
CA GLY A 45 12.94 25.01 5.83
C GLY A 45 11.86 24.87 4.75
N GLN A 46 11.27 23.69 4.57
CA GLN A 46 10.05 23.55 3.77
C GLN A 46 8.84 23.72 4.69
N GLU A 47 8.21 24.90 4.63
CA GLU A 47 6.97 25.14 5.37
C GLU A 47 5.81 24.42 4.71
N LEU A 48 5.15 23.55 5.47
CA LEU A 48 3.85 23.02 5.11
C LEU A 48 2.79 23.98 5.70
N PRO A 49 2.03 24.72 4.88
CA PRO A 49 0.97 25.58 5.40
C PRO A 49 -0.01 24.76 6.24
N GLU A 50 -0.54 25.35 7.32
CA GLU A 50 -1.43 24.64 8.23
C GLU A 50 -2.66 24.07 7.49
N GLU A 51 -3.19 24.81 6.52
CA GLU A 51 -4.28 24.35 5.64
C GLU A 51 -3.88 23.10 4.84
N THR A 52 -2.66 23.05 4.31
CA THR A 52 -2.14 21.88 3.60
C THR A 52 -1.96 20.69 4.55
N SER A 53 -1.47 20.94 5.77
CA SER A 53 -1.35 19.91 6.81
C SER A 53 -2.72 19.28 7.16
N ARG A 54 -3.78 20.09 7.22
CA ARG A 54 -5.15 19.62 7.49
C ARG A 54 -5.71 18.72 6.39
N VAL A 55 -5.25 18.87 5.15
CA VAL A 55 -5.63 18.01 4.02
C VAL A 55 -4.76 16.75 3.94
N TRP A 56 -3.49 16.86 4.32
CA TRP A 56 -2.54 15.74 4.27
C TRP A 56 -2.84 14.64 5.28
N ALA A 57 -3.13 14.98 6.53
CA ALA A 57 -3.36 13.98 7.57
C ALA A 57 -4.53 13.03 7.25
N PRO A 58 -5.71 13.52 6.80
CA PRO A 58 -6.80 12.64 6.34
C PRO A 58 -6.43 11.79 5.12
N ALA A 59 -5.69 12.35 4.16
CA ALA A 59 -5.27 11.61 2.96
C ALA A 59 -4.32 10.45 3.32
N LEU A 60 -3.32 10.71 4.18
CA LEU A 60 -2.41 9.68 4.65
C LEU A 60 -3.12 8.65 5.53
N ALA A 61 -4.08 9.06 6.35
CA ALA A 61 -4.95 8.14 7.10
C ALA A 61 -5.75 7.21 6.18
N ALA A 62 -6.29 7.73 5.08
CA ALA A 62 -7.00 6.92 4.09
C ALA A 62 -6.07 5.91 3.41
N PHE A 63 -4.80 6.27 3.16
CA PHE A 63 -3.81 5.34 2.62
C PHE A 63 -3.40 4.27 3.62
N ALA A 64 -3.22 4.63 4.89
CA ALA A 64 -2.98 3.67 5.97
C ALA A 64 -4.12 2.64 6.07
N LEU A 65 -5.37 3.09 5.96
CA LEU A 65 -6.54 2.19 5.98
C LEU A 65 -6.58 1.27 4.76
N LYS A 66 -6.18 1.75 3.58
CA LYS A 66 -6.25 0.99 2.33
C LYS A 66 -5.09 0.00 2.17
N TYR A 67 -3.88 0.40 2.55
CA TYR A 67 -2.64 -0.35 2.26
C TYR A 67 -1.91 -0.86 3.51
N GLY A 68 -2.34 -0.44 4.70
CA GLY A 68 -1.69 -0.74 5.98
C GLY A 68 -0.66 0.32 6.40
N MET A 69 -0.51 0.50 7.72
CA MET A 69 0.44 1.47 8.31
C MET A 69 1.90 1.19 7.91
N ASP A 70 2.32 -0.06 7.84
CA ASP A 70 3.69 -0.42 7.48
C ASP A 70 4.02 -0.10 6.02
N ALA A 71 3.06 -0.28 5.12
CA ALA A 71 3.21 0.08 3.71
C ALA A 71 3.36 1.59 3.56
N LEU A 72 2.52 2.37 4.26
CA LEU A 72 2.61 3.83 4.29
C LEU A 72 3.96 4.31 4.87
N ARG A 73 4.37 3.77 6.02
CA ARG A 73 5.66 4.08 6.65
C ARG A 73 6.80 3.86 5.66
N LYS A 74 6.83 2.69 5.00
CA LYS A 74 7.87 2.39 4.01
C LYS A 74 7.83 3.36 2.83
N ALA A 75 6.65 3.66 2.28
CA ALA A 75 6.54 4.60 1.17
C ALA A 75 7.03 6.01 1.51
N LEU A 76 6.77 6.49 2.73
CA LEU A 76 7.27 7.78 3.22
C LEU A 76 8.78 7.76 3.43
N VAL A 77 9.33 6.70 4.01
CA VAL A 77 10.78 6.54 4.21
C VAL A 77 11.52 6.44 2.88
N ASP A 78 11.02 5.64 1.93
CA ASP A 78 11.59 5.51 0.60
C ASP A 78 11.56 6.86 -0.13
N HIS A 79 10.48 7.64 0.00
CA HIS A 79 10.41 9.02 -0.53
C HIS A 79 11.46 9.94 0.12
N MET A 80 11.58 9.93 1.44
CA MET A 80 12.59 10.72 2.16
C MET A 80 14.02 10.41 1.72
N ALA A 81 14.30 9.16 1.36
CA ALA A 81 15.62 8.76 0.88
C ALA A 81 15.91 9.21 -0.57
N GLU A 82 14.88 9.35 -1.41
CA GLU A 82 15.02 9.57 -2.85
C GLU A 82 14.80 11.01 -3.29
N GLU A 83 14.01 11.78 -2.53
CA GLU A 83 13.45 13.05 -2.99
C GLU A 83 13.85 14.20 -2.06
N GLU A 84 14.17 15.35 -2.65
CA GLU A 84 14.59 16.56 -1.92
C GLU A 84 13.41 17.38 -1.38
N PHE A 85 12.18 17.03 -1.74
CA PHE A 85 10.97 17.78 -1.40
C PHE A 85 9.98 16.97 -0.56
N LEU A 86 9.21 17.70 0.27
CA LEU A 86 8.13 17.14 1.07
C LEU A 86 7.15 16.30 0.21
N PRO A 87 6.77 15.09 0.66
CA PRO A 87 5.99 14.16 -0.15
C PRO A 87 4.56 14.60 -0.38
N HIS A 88 4.22 15.03 -1.59
CA HIS A 88 2.82 15.26 -1.94
C HIS A 88 1.99 13.95 -1.83
N PRO A 89 0.77 13.95 -1.26
CA PRO A 89 -0.03 12.75 -1.03
C PRO A 89 -0.28 11.93 -2.29
N VAL A 90 -0.39 12.59 -3.45
CA VAL A 90 -0.54 11.92 -4.75
C VAL A 90 0.70 11.09 -5.12
N GLY A 91 1.90 11.57 -4.80
CA GLY A 91 3.15 10.84 -5.03
C GLY A 91 3.23 9.58 -4.18
N ILE A 92 2.89 9.72 -2.88
CA ILE A 92 2.80 8.57 -1.96
C ILE A 92 1.75 7.57 -2.41
N ARG A 93 0.57 8.03 -2.84
CA ARG A 93 -0.48 7.15 -3.39
C ARG A 93 0.02 6.33 -4.56
N LYS A 94 0.66 6.96 -5.55
CA LYS A 94 1.19 6.26 -6.74
C LYS A 94 2.23 5.21 -6.36
N ARG A 95 3.12 5.50 -5.40
CA ARG A 95 4.12 4.55 -4.89
C ARG A 95 3.45 3.33 -4.22
N LEU A 96 2.44 3.58 -3.40
CA LEU A 96 1.64 2.52 -2.75
C LEU A 96 0.90 1.65 -3.77
N GLU A 97 0.27 2.27 -4.78
CA GLU A 97 -0.44 1.58 -5.86
C GLU A 97 0.49 0.72 -6.72
N ALA A 98 1.64 1.26 -7.13
CA ALA A 98 2.62 0.53 -7.92
C ALA A 98 3.13 -0.71 -7.17
N LYS A 99 3.38 -0.57 -5.86
CA LYS A 99 3.80 -1.68 -5.01
C LYS A 99 2.71 -2.74 -4.84
N ALA A 100 1.48 -2.31 -4.54
CA ALA A 100 0.34 -3.23 -4.42
C ALA A 100 0.08 -4.00 -5.73
N ALA A 101 0.22 -3.35 -6.88
CA ALA A 101 0.12 -4.01 -8.18
C ALA A 101 1.25 -5.02 -8.41
N GLY A 102 2.49 -4.67 -8.06
CA GLY A 102 3.64 -5.57 -8.16
C GLY A 102 3.53 -6.80 -7.25
N ASP A 103 3.02 -6.63 -6.03
CA ASP A 103 2.80 -7.73 -5.08
C ASP A 103 1.65 -8.66 -5.53
N GLY A 104 0.57 -8.10 -6.11
CA GLY A 104 -0.51 -8.88 -6.71
C GLY A 104 -0.04 -9.73 -7.89
N MET A 105 0.83 -9.18 -8.75
CA MET A 105 1.44 -9.92 -9.86
C MET A 105 2.37 -11.04 -9.36
N ARG A 106 3.20 -10.77 -8.35
CA ARG A 106 4.08 -11.78 -7.73
C ARG A 106 3.30 -12.93 -7.10
N SER A 107 2.23 -12.63 -6.37
CA SER A 107 1.38 -13.64 -5.75
C SER A 107 0.73 -14.55 -6.80
N SER A 108 0.23 -13.97 -7.89
CA SER A 108 -0.36 -14.70 -9.00
C SER A 108 0.67 -15.58 -9.73
N ALA A 109 1.88 -15.07 -9.96
CA ALA A 109 2.96 -15.81 -10.58
C ALA A 109 3.43 -17.00 -9.72
N LEU A 110 3.54 -16.81 -8.39
CA LEU A 110 3.88 -17.89 -7.46
C LEU A 110 2.81 -18.98 -7.43
N LYS A 111 1.54 -18.60 -7.44
CA LYS A 111 0.42 -19.55 -7.53
C LYS A 111 0.49 -20.36 -8.82
N TYR A 112 0.69 -19.70 -9.95
CA TYR A 112 0.83 -20.36 -11.25
C TYR A 112 2.01 -21.35 -11.29
N MET A 113 3.18 -20.94 -10.80
CA MET A 113 4.36 -21.83 -10.74
C MET A 113 4.12 -23.06 -9.84
N ARG A 114 3.38 -22.87 -8.74
CA ARG A 114 3.00 -23.98 -7.86
C ARG A 114 2.05 -24.96 -8.54
N GLU A 115 1.03 -24.47 -9.23
CA GLU A 115 0.08 -25.30 -9.99
C GLU A 115 0.79 -26.09 -11.11
N GLN A 116 1.76 -25.47 -11.80
CA GLN A 116 2.58 -26.15 -12.80
C GLN A 116 3.48 -27.24 -12.20
N ALA A 117 4.06 -26.97 -11.03
CA ALA A 117 4.87 -27.96 -10.32
C ALA A 117 4.03 -29.16 -9.84
N GLU A 118 2.81 -28.90 -9.35
CA GLU A 118 1.86 -29.93 -8.93
C GLU A 118 1.39 -30.78 -10.12
N ALA A 119 1.03 -30.15 -11.25
CA ALA A 119 0.63 -30.86 -12.46
C ALA A 119 1.75 -31.75 -13.03
N LYS A 120 2.99 -31.26 -13.05
CA LYS A 120 4.15 -32.04 -13.48
C LYS A 120 4.41 -33.24 -12.56
N ALA A 121 4.27 -33.04 -11.24
CA ALA A 121 4.46 -34.12 -10.27
C ALA A 121 3.41 -35.24 -10.42
N ILE A 122 2.16 -34.89 -10.79
CA ILE A 122 1.10 -35.88 -11.09
C ILE A 122 1.47 -36.67 -12.35
N TRP A 123 1.81 -35.97 -13.44
CA TRP A 123 2.19 -36.60 -14.71
C TRP A 123 3.40 -37.55 -14.57
N GLU A 124 4.40 -37.18 -13.77
CA GLU A 124 5.56 -38.05 -13.50
C GLU A 124 5.21 -39.30 -12.68
N ARG A 125 4.20 -39.23 -11.81
CA ARG A 125 3.70 -40.40 -11.05
C ARG A 125 2.95 -41.35 -11.96
N GLU A 126 2.00 -40.84 -12.75
CA GLU A 126 1.23 -41.65 -13.70
C GLU A 126 2.15 -42.35 -14.69
N ARG A 127 3.13 -41.62 -15.27
CA ARG A 127 4.11 -42.20 -16.19
C ARG A 127 4.99 -43.28 -15.55
N LYS A 128 5.27 -43.20 -14.24
CA LYS A 128 6.02 -44.23 -13.50
C LYS A 128 5.16 -45.45 -13.15
N GLU A 129 3.86 -45.28 -12.99
CA GLU A 129 2.91 -46.41 -12.80
C GLU A 129 2.62 -47.12 -14.11
N GLU A 130 2.51 -46.39 -15.21
CA GLU A 130 2.29 -46.95 -16.55
C GLU A 130 3.46 -47.84 -16.96
N LYS A 131 4.70 -47.36 -16.81
CA LYS A 131 5.92 -48.15 -17.04
C LYS A 131 6.01 -49.39 -16.15
N ARG A 132 5.59 -49.30 -14.89
CA ARG A 132 5.60 -50.45 -13.97
C ARG A 132 4.53 -51.49 -14.31
N SER A 133 3.38 -51.05 -14.83
CA SER A 133 2.33 -51.96 -15.30
C SER A 133 2.74 -52.67 -16.59
N GLU A 134 3.44 -51.99 -17.50
CA GLU A 134 3.98 -52.60 -18.73
C GLU A 134 5.07 -53.64 -18.42
N GLU A 135 5.97 -53.38 -17.47
CA GLU A 135 7.01 -54.34 -17.05
C GLU A 135 6.45 -55.58 -16.33
N HIS A 136 5.30 -55.48 -15.68
CA HIS A 136 4.65 -56.61 -15.01
C HIS A 136 3.73 -57.44 -15.95
N ALA A 137 3.39 -56.90 -17.12
CA ALA A 137 2.55 -57.56 -18.13
C ALA A 137 3.35 -58.27 -19.23
N ALA A 138 4.67 -58.05 -19.30
CA ALA A 138 5.61 -58.71 -20.23
C ALA A 138 6.35 -59.86 -19.55
#